data_AF-A0A964TCX6-F1
#
_entry.id   AF-A0A964TCX6-F1
#
_cell.length_a   1.000
_cell.length_b   1.000
_cell.length_c   1.000
_cell.angle_alpha   90.00
_cell.angle_beta   90.00
_cell.angle_gamma   90.00
#
_symmetry.space_group_name_H-M   'P 1'
#
loop_
_entity.id
_entity.type
_entity.pdbx_description
1 polymer ?
#
loop_
_entity_poly.entity_id
_entity_poly.type
_entity_poly.pdbx_seq_one_letter_code
_entity_poly.pdbx_strand_id
1 'polypeptide(L)'
;MKNIATLLSIFLMAGFYGYSQSSNSGKMKTTIHKTFSVDKNGTEFPYNVKILETKNYTMAWDEKDRGQIDQDRKPTPTQVTKLIAVDTDNDKEYEHFLVLKYKKSVAGNFQVVPTAKGFDVKVEDRTFKYHLNNGKYIINSDDQDFFTVEEFKDIG
;
A
#
# COMPACT_ATOMS: atom_id res chain seq x y z
N MET A 1 48.73 -50.36 -23.38
CA MET A 1 49.19 -49.07 -22.78
C MET A 1 47.96 -48.32 -22.34
N LYS A 2 47.86 -48.04 -21.04
CA LYS A 2 46.68 -47.57 -20.33
C LYS A 2 46.73 -46.03 -20.19
N ASN A 3 45.56 -45.42 -20.30
CA ASN A 3 45.16 -44.15 -19.68
C ASN A 3 45.74 -42.83 -20.23
N ILE A 4 45.18 -42.34 -21.33
CA ILE A 4 45.10 -40.88 -21.60
C ILE A 4 43.68 -40.46 -21.24
N ALA A 5 43.38 -40.53 -19.94
CA ALA A 5 42.10 -40.09 -19.40
C ALA A 5 42.27 -38.67 -18.86
N THR A 6 41.67 -37.72 -19.58
CA THR A 6 40.86 -36.64 -19.00
C THR A 6 41.53 -35.80 -17.90
N LEU A 7 42.37 -34.83 -18.30
CA LEU A 7 43.03 -33.91 -17.35
C LEU A 7 42.86 -32.43 -17.74
N LEU A 8 41.72 -32.04 -18.31
CA LEU A 8 41.49 -30.64 -18.72
C LEU A 8 40.04 -30.16 -18.63
N SER A 9 39.33 -30.41 -17.52
CA SER A 9 37.94 -29.91 -17.38
C SER A 9 37.54 -29.42 -15.99
N ILE A 10 38.46 -29.21 -15.04
CA ILE A 10 38.12 -28.77 -13.67
C ILE A 10 38.66 -27.37 -13.37
N PHE A 11 38.52 -26.41 -14.29
CA PHE A 11 38.93 -25.02 -14.00
C PHE A 11 37.95 -23.92 -14.46
N LEU A 12 36.68 -24.23 -14.69
CA LEU A 12 35.68 -23.22 -15.08
C LEU A 12 34.58 -22.95 -14.04
N MET A 13 34.67 -23.50 -12.82
CA MET A 13 33.60 -23.37 -11.81
C MET A 13 33.90 -22.40 -10.67
N ALA A 14 34.83 -21.46 -10.85
CA ALA A 14 35.14 -20.42 -9.87
C ALA A 14 35.01 -19.04 -10.52
N GLY A 15 33.77 -18.57 -10.72
CA GLY A 15 33.56 -17.26 -11.34
C GLY A 15 32.17 -16.64 -11.20
N PHE A 16 31.21 -17.31 -10.59
CA PHE A 16 29.89 -16.73 -10.33
C PHE A 16 29.74 -16.42 -8.84
N TYR A 17 30.61 -15.56 -8.31
CA TYR A 17 30.26 -14.83 -7.09
C TYR A 17 29.19 -13.82 -7.50
N GLY A 18 27.95 -14.22 -7.25
CA GLY A 18 26.76 -13.49 -7.64
C GLY A 18 26.79 -12.07 -7.10
N TYR A 19 26.72 -11.10 -8.02
CA TYR A 19 26.10 -9.81 -7.72
C TYR A 19 24.60 -10.06 -7.56
N SER A 20 24.22 -10.60 -6.39
CA SER A 20 22.83 -10.66 -5.96
C SER A 20 22.33 -9.24 -5.72
N GLN A 21 21.42 -8.80 -6.60
CA GLN A 21 20.46 -7.70 -6.47
C GLN A 21 20.74 -6.71 -5.31
N SER A 22 21.46 -5.61 -5.58
CA SER A 22 21.91 -4.67 -4.52
C SER A 22 20.81 -3.75 -3.94
N SER A 23 19.54 -4.10 -4.07
CA SER A 23 18.46 -3.48 -3.30
C SER A 23 17.26 -4.42 -3.20
N ASN A 24 17.04 -4.97 -2.01
CA ASN A 24 15.86 -5.78 -1.72
C ASN A 24 14.66 -4.84 -1.47
N SER A 25 14.14 -4.27 -2.55
CA SER A 25 12.92 -3.46 -2.53
C SER A 25 11.84 -4.09 -3.41
N GLY A 26 10.60 -4.03 -2.95
CA GLY A 26 9.44 -4.58 -3.65
C GLY A 26 8.36 -3.53 -3.81
N LYS A 27 7.65 -3.53 -4.94
CA LYS A 27 6.46 -2.71 -5.15
C LYS A 27 5.24 -3.61 -5.24
N MET A 28 4.20 -3.30 -4.48
CA MET A 28 2.90 -3.98 -4.56
C MET A 28 1.84 -2.96 -4.93
N LYS A 29 0.98 -3.33 -5.88
CA LYS A 29 -0.22 -2.58 -6.22
C LYS A 29 -1.45 -3.42 -5.94
N THR A 30 -2.48 -2.82 -5.35
CA THR A 30 -3.73 -3.53 -5.05
C THR A 30 -4.90 -2.58 -5.24
N THR A 31 -5.96 -3.04 -5.88
CA THR A 31 -7.17 -2.25 -6.10
C THR A 31 -8.33 -2.89 -5.35
N ILE A 32 -9.07 -2.09 -4.60
CA ILE A 32 -10.29 -2.50 -3.89
C ILE A 32 -11.43 -1.64 -4.41
N HIS A 33 -12.54 -2.28 -4.74
CA HIS A 33 -13.80 -1.62 -5.06
C HIS A 33 -14.81 -1.92 -3.95
N LYS A 34 -15.49 -0.88 -3.46
CA LYS A 34 -16.57 -1.01 -2.49
C LYS A 34 -17.74 -0.13 -2.90
N THR A 35 -18.94 -0.69 -2.83
CA THR A 35 -20.19 0.03 -3.01
C THR A 35 -20.85 0.13 -1.64
N PHE A 36 -21.37 1.30 -1.32
CA PHE A 36 -22.02 1.62 -0.07
C PHE A 36 -23.31 2.41 -0.34
N SER A 37 -24.12 2.60 0.69
CA SER A 37 -25.34 3.42 0.62
C SER A 37 -25.32 4.50 1.70
N VAL A 38 -25.86 5.67 1.39
CA VAL A 38 -26.06 6.78 2.33
C VAL A 38 -27.51 7.25 2.27
N ASP A 39 -28.12 7.54 3.42
CA ASP A 39 -29.43 8.16 3.47
C ASP A 39 -29.33 9.66 3.13
N LYS A 40 -30.06 10.09 2.10
CA LYS A 40 -30.29 11.51 1.82
C LYS A 40 -31.80 11.75 1.88
N ASN A 41 -32.25 12.43 2.94
CA ASN A 41 -33.64 12.83 3.13
C ASN A 41 -34.64 11.66 3.14
N GLY A 42 -34.28 10.54 3.78
CA GLY A 42 -35.14 9.35 3.91
C GLY A 42 -35.13 8.44 2.67
N THR A 43 -34.27 8.71 1.69
CA THR A 43 -34.04 7.85 0.54
C THR A 43 -32.59 7.36 0.56
N GLU A 44 -32.37 6.05 0.41
CA GLU A 44 -31.02 5.49 0.26
C GLU A 44 -30.46 5.76 -1.14
N PHE A 45 -29.27 6.34 -1.20
CA PHE A 45 -28.51 6.54 -2.44
C PHE A 45 -27.21 5.73 -2.40
N PRO A 46 -26.93 4.91 -3.42
CA PRO A 46 -25.66 4.20 -3.51
C PRO A 46 -24.53 5.15 -3.92
N TYR A 47 -23.31 4.82 -3.50
CA TYR A 47 -22.07 5.48 -3.95
C TYR A 47 -20.94 4.46 -4.03
N ASN A 48 -19.99 4.67 -4.95
CA ASN A 48 -18.87 3.76 -5.18
C ASN A 48 -17.55 4.38 -4.70
N VAL A 49 -16.73 3.54 -4.08
CA VAL A 49 -15.39 3.92 -3.61
C VAL A 49 -14.39 2.95 -4.21
N LYS A 50 -13.45 3.48 -4.98
CA LYS A 50 -12.31 2.75 -5.53
C LYS A 50 -11.04 3.17 -4.82
N ILE A 51 -10.28 2.19 -4.34
CA ILE A 51 -9.05 2.43 -3.59
C ILE A 51 -7.92 1.69 -4.28
N LEU A 52 -7.00 2.45 -4.86
CA LEU A 52 -5.77 1.93 -5.43
C LEU A 52 -4.64 2.14 -4.42
N GLU A 53 -4.13 1.06 -3.88
CA GLU A 53 -3.00 1.03 -2.98
C GLU A 53 -1.70 0.78 -3.76
N THR A 54 -0.67 1.55 -3.43
CA THR A 54 0.73 1.28 -3.80
C THR A 54 1.56 1.22 -2.52
N LYS A 55 2.30 0.11 -2.35
CA LYS A 55 3.25 -0.09 -1.25
C LYS A 55 4.66 -0.28 -1.77
N ASN A 56 5.61 0.41 -1.15
CA ASN A 56 7.04 0.24 -1.41
C ASN A 56 7.69 -0.39 -0.19
N TYR A 57 7.97 -1.70 -0.25
CA TYR A 57 8.63 -2.42 0.82
C TYR A 57 10.14 -2.28 0.70
N THR A 58 10.80 -1.93 1.80
CA THR A 58 12.25 -2.03 1.95
C THR A 58 12.54 -3.24 2.83
N MET A 59 13.36 -4.19 2.39
CA MET A 59 13.76 -5.30 3.25
C MET A 59 15.14 -5.02 3.83
N ALA A 60 15.28 -5.20 5.14
CA ALA A 60 16.56 -5.20 5.84
C ALA A 60 16.75 -6.56 6.50
N TRP A 61 17.99 -7.04 6.54
CA TRP A 61 18.36 -8.24 7.29
C TRP A 61 18.61 -7.89 8.75
N ASP A 62 18.41 -8.85 9.65
CA ASP A 62 18.81 -8.71 11.04
C ASP A 62 20.35 -8.76 11.14
N GLU A 63 20.94 -7.77 11.79
CA GLU A 63 22.40 -7.65 11.89
C GLU A 63 23.01 -8.81 12.69
N LYS A 64 22.22 -9.40 13.60
CA LYS A 64 22.66 -10.50 14.46
C LYS A 64 22.95 -11.79 13.67
N ASP A 65 22.33 -11.96 12.49
CA ASP A 65 22.46 -13.16 11.65
C ASP A 65 23.42 -12.94 10.48
N ARG A 66 24.16 -11.83 10.48
CA ARG A 66 25.02 -11.47 9.36
C ARG A 66 26.02 -12.58 9.02
N GLY A 67 25.97 -13.05 7.79
CA GLY A 67 26.84 -14.12 7.27
C GLY A 67 26.26 -15.52 7.40
N GLN A 68 25.11 -15.68 8.06
CA GLN A 68 24.35 -16.93 8.04
C GLN A 68 23.63 -17.09 6.68
N ILE A 69 23.30 -18.33 6.33
CA ILE A 69 22.57 -18.64 5.09
C ILE A 69 21.08 -18.29 5.26
N ASP A 70 20.58 -18.42 6.47
CA ASP A 70 19.19 -18.29 6.91
C ASP A 70 18.95 -17.01 7.73
N GLN A 71 19.46 -15.87 7.25
CA GLN A 71 19.33 -14.59 7.97
C GLN A 71 17.86 -14.17 8.11
N ASP A 72 17.47 -13.79 9.32
CA ASP A 72 16.14 -13.26 9.56
C ASP A 72 15.95 -11.89 8.91
N ARG A 73 14.70 -11.60 8.53
CA ARG A 73 14.31 -10.28 8.04
C ARG A 73 13.94 -9.39 9.22
N LYS A 74 14.51 -8.17 9.23
CA LYS A 74 14.10 -7.12 10.14
C LYS A 74 12.82 -6.46 9.63
N PRO A 75 11.74 -6.38 10.44
CA PRO A 75 10.53 -5.66 10.07
C PRO A 75 10.82 -4.17 9.94
N THR A 76 10.49 -3.58 8.79
CA THR A 76 10.67 -2.15 8.50
C THR A 76 9.30 -1.51 8.23
N PRO A 77 9.05 -0.29 8.75
CA PRO A 77 7.85 0.46 8.40
C PRO A 77 7.79 0.71 6.89
N THR A 78 6.63 0.50 6.29
CA THR A 78 6.41 0.71 4.85
C THR A 78 5.55 1.94 4.64
N GLN A 79 5.97 2.80 3.70
CA GLN A 79 5.13 3.88 3.24
C GLN A 79 4.02 3.33 2.34
N VAL A 80 2.79 3.67 2.68
CA VAL A 80 1.60 3.28 1.94
C VAL A 80 1.00 4.52 1.30
N THR A 81 0.74 4.44 0.00
CA THR A 81 0.04 5.48 -0.76
C THR A 81 -1.27 4.89 -1.28
N LYS A 82 -2.39 5.56 -1.01
CA LYS A 82 -3.71 5.15 -1.49
C LYS A 82 -4.36 6.27 -2.28
N LEU A 83 -4.67 6.02 -3.53
CA LEU A 83 -5.61 6.84 -4.28
C LEU A 83 -7.02 6.35 -3.96
N ILE A 84 -7.83 7.23 -3.38
CA ILE A 84 -9.24 6.99 -3.11
C ILE A 84 -10.02 7.84 -4.12
N ALA A 85 -10.79 7.17 -4.98
CA ALA A 85 -11.70 7.78 -5.92
C ALA A 85 -13.14 7.49 -5.46
N VAL A 86 -13.99 8.51 -5.44
CA VAL A 86 -15.38 8.42 -4.98
C VAL A 86 -16.29 8.88 -6.10
N ASP A 87 -17.26 8.03 -6.39
CA ASP A 87 -18.38 8.23 -7.32
C ASP A 87 -19.63 8.35 -6.45
N THR A 88 -20.25 9.52 -6.48
CA THR A 88 -21.28 10.00 -5.56
C THR A 88 -22.68 9.96 -6.15
N ASP A 89 -22.81 9.85 -7.47
CA ASP A 89 -24.08 9.76 -8.20
C ASP A 89 -24.27 8.42 -8.92
N ASN A 90 -23.32 7.48 -8.73
CA ASN A 90 -23.33 6.13 -9.26
C ASN A 90 -23.37 6.13 -10.80
N ASP A 91 -22.63 7.06 -11.40
CA ASP A 91 -22.30 7.03 -12.81
C ASP A 91 -21.02 6.19 -13.06
N LYS A 92 -20.39 6.29 -14.23
CA LYS A 92 -19.15 5.55 -14.53
C LYS A 92 -17.89 6.38 -14.29
N GLU A 93 -18.09 7.62 -13.89
CA GLU A 93 -17.09 8.63 -13.61
C GLU A 93 -16.86 8.67 -12.10
N TYR A 94 -15.87 9.43 -11.66
CA TYR A 94 -15.57 9.60 -10.23
C TYR A 94 -15.37 11.10 -10.02
N GLU A 95 -16.13 11.72 -9.13
CA GLU A 95 -16.14 13.17 -8.95
C GLU A 95 -15.07 13.64 -7.96
N HIS A 96 -14.61 12.75 -7.07
CA HIS A 96 -13.68 13.11 -6.02
C HIS A 96 -12.48 12.17 -5.95
N PHE A 97 -11.29 12.77 -6.00
CA PHE A 97 -10.02 12.06 -5.89
C PHE A 97 -9.18 12.62 -4.74
N LEU A 98 -8.68 11.71 -3.91
CA LEU A 98 -7.74 12.05 -2.84
C LEU A 98 -6.64 11.01 -2.73
N VAL A 99 -5.43 11.46 -2.45
CA VAL A 99 -4.29 10.59 -2.17
C VAL A 99 -3.99 10.64 -0.69
N LEU A 100 -4.23 9.51 -0.01
CA LEU A 100 -3.93 9.30 1.39
C LEU A 100 -2.58 8.57 1.53
N LYS A 101 -1.60 9.23 2.15
CA LYS A 101 -0.28 8.66 2.45
C LYS A 101 -0.14 8.50 3.96
N TYR A 102 0.42 7.37 4.38
CA TYR A 102 0.74 7.11 5.78
C TYR A 102 1.87 6.08 5.90
N LYS A 103 2.54 6.05 7.05
CA LYS A 103 3.49 4.99 7.41
C LYS A 103 2.75 3.89 8.14
N LYS A 104 2.93 2.65 7.71
CA LYS A 104 2.26 1.49 8.30
C LYS A 104 3.28 0.61 9.01
N SER A 105 2.94 0.17 10.23
CA SER A 105 3.63 -0.96 10.85
C SER A 105 3.36 -2.25 10.07
N VAL A 106 4.19 -3.28 10.27
CA VAL A 106 4.03 -4.58 9.60
C VAL A 106 2.66 -5.22 9.91
N ALA A 107 2.08 -4.93 11.08
CA ALA A 107 0.81 -5.50 11.56
C ALA A 107 -0.42 -4.59 11.36
N GLY A 108 -0.27 -3.36 10.86
CA GLY A 108 -1.42 -2.45 10.77
C GLY A 108 -2.55 -3.02 9.92
N ASN A 109 -3.80 -2.62 10.17
CA ASN A 109 -4.94 -2.97 9.32
C ASN A 109 -5.47 -1.72 8.63
N PHE A 110 -5.91 -1.85 7.38
CA PHE A 110 -6.60 -0.79 6.65
C PHE A 110 -8.04 -1.22 6.45
N GLN A 111 -8.98 -0.40 6.91
CA GLN A 111 -10.41 -0.69 6.80
C GLN A 111 -11.16 0.55 6.30
N VAL A 112 -12.23 0.30 5.56
CA VAL A 112 -13.17 1.33 5.09
C VAL A 112 -14.53 0.95 5.63
N VAL A 113 -15.12 1.84 6.41
CA VAL A 113 -16.37 1.62 7.12
C VAL A 113 -17.37 2.68 6.67
N PRO A 114 -18.55 2.30 6.15
CA PRO A 114 -19.57 3.27 5.78
C PRO A 114 -20.12 3.99 7.01
N THR A 115 -20.54 5.24 6.83
CA THR A 115 -21.16 6.07 7.86
C THR A 115 -22.38 6.78 7.28
N ALA A 116 -23.21 7.37 8.15
CA ALA A 116 -24.39 8.13 7.72
C ALA A 116 -24.06 9.37 6.85
N LYS A 117 -22.79 9.78 6.74
CA LYS A 117 -22.37 10.96 5.97
C LYS A 117 -21.37 10.64 4.86
N GLY A 118 -20.95 9.39 4.71
CA GLY A 118 -19.84 8.99 3.85
C GLY A 118 -19.15 7.76 4.38
N PHE A 119 -17.83 7.81 4.57
CA PHE A 119 -17.08 6.67 5.08
C PHE A 119 -15.90 7.09 5.95
N ASP A 120 -15.52 6.20 6.85
CA ASP A 120 -14.32 6.31 7.67
C ASP A 120 -13.26 5.34 7.14
N VAL A 121 -12.04 5.83 7.01
CA VAL A 121 -10.85 5.03 6.81
C VAL A 121 -10.18 4.87 8.17
N LYS A 122 -10.06 3.62 8.60
CA LYS A 122 -9.38 3.26 9.86
C LYS A 122 -8.05 2.60 9.55
N VAL A 123 -6.99 3.16 10.13
CA VAL A 123 -5.62 2.64 10.04
C VAL A 123 -5.05 2.57 11.43
N GLU A 124 -4.79 1.34 11.91
CA GLU A 124 -4.42 1.11 13.31
C GLU A 124 -5.51 1.74 14.22
N ASP A 125 -5.13 2.62 15.15
CA ASP A 125 -6.08 3.29 16.06
C ASP A 125 -6.54 4.68 15.54
N ARG A 126 -6.21 5.01 14.30
CA ARG A 126 -6.37 6.35 13.72
C ARG A 126 -7.47 6.38 12.67
N THR A 127 -8.17 7.51 12.59
CA THR A 127 -9.35 7.64 11.71
C THR A 127 -9.24 8.85 10.80
N PHE A 128 -9.40 8.61 9.49
CA PHE A 128 -9.68 9.62 8.47
C PHE A 128 -11.16 9.53 8.12
N LYS A 129 -11.89 10.65 8.18
CA LYS A 129 -13.34 10.69 7.90
C LYS A 129 -13.59 11.42 6.59
N TYR A 130 -14.41 10.86 5.72
CA TYR A 130 -14.81 11.48 4.47
C TYR A 130 -16.33 11.75 4.46
N HIS A 131 -16.71 12.95 4.07
CA HIS A 131 -18.10 13.38 3.94
C HIS A 131 -18.50 13.52 2.47
N LEU A 132 -19.43 12.69 2.01
CA LEU A 132 -19.93 12.68 0.63
C LEU A 132 -20.54 14.02 0.22
N ASN A 133 -21.37 14.62 1.10
CA ASN A 133 -22.20 15.78 0.74
C ASN A 133 -21.40 17.02 0.32
N ASN A 134 -20.14 17.14 0.74
CA ASN A 134 -19.31 18.29 0.42
C ASN A 134 -17.90 17.93 -0.05
N GLY A 135 -17.62 16.64 -0.24
CA GLY A 135 -16.31 16.12 -0.62
C GLY A 135 -15.19 16.42 0.38
N LYS A 136 -15.51 16.83 1.62
CA LYS A 136 -14.50 17.21 2.62
C LYS A 136 -14.07 16.02 3.46
N TYR A 137 -12.86 16.09 3.97
CA TYR A 137 -12.35 15.14 4.97
C TYR A 137 -12.06 15.79 6.32
N ILE A 138 -11.96 14.96 7.36
CA ILE A 138 -11.56 15.35 8.70
C ILE A 138 -10.56 14.32 9.22
N ILE A 139 -9.43 14.82 9.76
CA ILE A 139 -8.45 14.03 10.53
C ILE A 139 -8.40 14.66 11.93
N ASN A 140 -8.34 13.82 12.97
CA ASN A 140 -8.17 14.30 14.35
C ASN A 140 -6.85 15.08 14.45
N SER A 141 -6.79 16.12 15.30
CA SER A 141 -5.57 16.92 15.53
C SER A 141 -4.36 16.04 15.84
N ASP A 142 -4.56 15.01 16.65
CA ASP A 142 -3.52 14.13 17.16
C ASP A 142 -2.99 13.15 16.09
N ASP A 143 -3.68 13.07 14.95
CA ASP A 143 -3.36 12.19 13.82
C ASP A 143 -2.82 12.94 12.59
N GLN A 144 -2.70 14.27 12.65
CA GLN A 144 -2.24 15.08 11.52
C GLN A 144 -0.82 14.73 11.07
N ASP A 145 0.06 14.34 12.00
CA ASP A 145 1.43 13.94 11.68
C ASP A 145 1.51 12.54 11.03
N PHE A 146 0.42 11.77 11.06
CA PHE A 146 0.39 10.41 10.53
C PHE A 146 -0.19 10.33 9.12
N PHE A 147 -1.25 11.09 8.86
CA PHE A 147 -1.91 11.13 7.56
C PHE A 147 -1.48 12.36 6.77
N THR A 148 -0.92 12.13 5.59
CA THR A 148 -0.76 13.18 4.58
C THR A 148 -1.81 13.01 3.50
N VAL A 149 -2.56 14.07 3.20
CA VAL A 149 -3.62 14.07 2.19
C VAL A 149 -3.27 15.06 1.09
N GLU A 150 -3.29 14.59 -0.15
CA GLU A 150 -3.20 15.43 -1.35
C GLU A 150 -4.55 15.36 -2.07
N GLU A 151 -5.25 16.49 -2.15
CA GLU A 151 -6.54 16.59 -2.85
C GLU A 151 -6.32 16.92 -4.32
N PHE A 152 -7.11 16.27 -5.17
CA PHE A 152 -7.24 16.63 -6.58
C PHE A 152 -8.71 16.90 -6.85
N LYS A 153 -9.05 18.16 -7.09
CA LYS A 153 -10.33 18.49 -7.71
C LYS A 153 -10.11 18.34 -9.21
N ASP A 154 -10.91 17.50 -9.86
CA ASP A 154 -10.88 17.47 -11.30
C ASP A 154 -11.31 18.86 -11.81
N ILE A 155 -10.48 19.43 -12.68
CA ILE A 155 -10.79 20.69 -13.35
C ILE A 155 -11.53 20.25 -14.61
N GLY A 156 -12.84 20.02 -14.45
CA GLY A 156 -13.74 19.86 -15.60
C GLY A 156 -13.68 21.08 -16.51
#